data_AF-A0A3R6SM81-F1
#
_entry.id   AF-A0A3R6SM81-F1
#
_cell.length_a   1.000
_cell.length_b   1.000
_cell.length_c   1.000
_cell.angle_alpha   90.00
_cell.angle_beta   90.00
_cell.angle_gamma   90.00
#
_symmetry.space_group_name_H-M   'P 1'
#
loop_
_entity.id
_entity.type
_entity.pdbx_description
1 polymer ?
#
loop_
_entity_poly.entity_id
_entity_poly.type
_entity_poly.pdbx_seq_one_letter_code
_entity_poly.pdbx_strand_id
1 'polypeptide(L)'
;MLQIIKELGNMKGHSDVEIIELEELGRVSLSGWNGEEYCRCWKCNEDGYEKEKGSTSFCLKPKYEPDSIDEETGEVLSWNRIGFELKM
;
A
#
# COMPACT_ATOMS: atom_id res chain seq x y z
N MET A 1 -8.23 -9.71 2.66
CA MET A 1 -7.06 -9.02 2.08
C MET A 1 -7.60 -8.11 1.00
N LEU A 2 -7.15 -6.86 0.97
CA LEU A 2 -7.54 -5.85 0.00
C LEU A 2 -6.60 -5.95 -1.20
N GLN A 3 -7.11 -6.27 -2.39
CA GLN A 3 -6.27 -6.37 -3.58
C GLN A 3 -5.91 -4.99 -4.11
N ILE A 4 -4.74 -4.90 -4.74
CA ILE A 4 -4.30 -3.70 -5.44
C ILE A 4 -5.00 -3.66 -6.80
N ILE A 5 -5.83 -2.65 -7.03
CA ILE A 5 -6.40 -2.36 -8.35
C ILE A 5 -5.34 -1.64 -9.19
N LYS A 6 -4.68 -0.63 -8.60
CA LYS A 6 -3.72 0.21 -9.31
C LYS A 6 -2.77 0.94 -8.39
N GLU A 7 -1.48 0.92 -8.72
CA GLU A 7 -0.47 1.78 -8.13
C GLU A 7 -0.44 3.13 -8.86
N LEU A 8 -0.60 4.24 -8.13
CA LEU A 8 -0.77 5.58 -8.69
C LEU A 8 0.47 6.47 -8.52
N GLY A 9 1.53 5.95 -7.90
CA GLY A 9 2.78 6.66 -7.66
C GLY A 9 2.78 7.36 -6.31
N ASN A 10 3.30 8.59 -6.26
CA ASN A 10 3.46 9.33 -5.02
C ASN A 10 2.60 10.59 -4.98
N MET A 11 2.29 11.02 -3.76
CA MET A 11 1.61 12.28 -3.50
C MET A 11 2.45 13.47 -3.99
N LYS A 12 1.79 14.46 -4.58
CA LYS A 12 2.46 15.63 -5.16
C LYS A 12 3.20 16.42 -4.08
N GLY A 13 4.52 16.51 -4.21
CA GLY A 13 5.39 17.19 -3.24
C GLY A 13 5.80 16.33 -2.03
N HIS A 14 5.37 15.07 -1.96
CA HIS A 14 5.63 14.14 -0.87
C HIS A 14 6.02 12.76 -1.43
N SER A 15 7.31 12.57 -1.73
CA SER A 15 7.82 11.31 -2.31
C SER A 15 7.80 10.13 -1.32
N ASP A 16 7.60 10.40 -0.04
CA ASP A 16 7.47 9.42 1.04
C ASP A 16 6.03 8.91 1.22
N VAL A 17 5.06 9.53 0.53
CA VAL A 17 3.65 9.13 0.58
C VAL A 17 3.28 8.47 -0.74
N GLU A 18 2.93 7.20 -0.68
CA GLU A 18 2.52 6.42 -1.85
C GLU A 18 0.99 6.50 -2.01
N ILE A 19 0.49 6.58 -3.24
CA ILE A 19 -0.93 6.56 -3.57
C ILE A 19 -1.24 5.25 -4.27
N ILE A 20 -2.24 4.55 -3.77
CA ILE A 20 -2.70 3.28 -4.32
C ILE A 20 -4.23 3.21 -4.33
N GLU A 21 -4.77 2.46 -5.29
CA GLU A 21 -6.19 2.14 -5.36
C GLU A 21 -6.38 0.68 -4.95
N LEU A 22 -7.13 0.48 -3.87
CA LEU A 22 -7.44 -0.83 -3.30
C LEU A 22 -8.90 -1.18 -3.53
N GLU A 23 -9.17 -2.48 -3.72
CA GLU A 23 -10.53 -2.99 -3.69
C GLU A 23 -11.22 -2.63 -2.36
N GLU A 24 -12.52 -2.35 -2.42
CA GLU A 24 -13.41 -1.98 -1.30
C GLU A 24 -13.09 -0.65 -0.57
N LEU A 25 -11.82 -0.28 -0.44
CA LEU A 25 -11.35 0.93 0.23
C LEU A 25 -11.23 2.14 -0.70
N GLY A 26 -11.02 1.91 -2.00
CA GLY A 26 -10.79 2.93 -3.00
C GLY A 26 -9.36 3.49 -2.91
N ARG A 27 -9.20 4.78 -3.25
CA ARG A 27 -7.91 5.45 -3.27
C ARG A 27 -7.41 5.80 -1.87
N VAL A 28 -6.22 5.32 -1.53
CA VAL A 28 -5.59 5.43 -0.22
C VAL A 28 -4.17 5.95 -0.37
N SER A 29 -3.78 6.85 0.52
CA SER A 29 -2.39 7.25 0.69
C SER A 29 -1.74 6.43 1.80
N LEU A 30 -0.52 5.95 1.57
CA LEU A 30 0.28 5.14 2.48
C LEU A 30 1.46 5.97 2.99
N SER A 31 1.58 6.10 4.30
CA SER A 31 2.69 6.81 4.94
C SER A 31 3.09 6.11 6.24
N GLY A 32 4.27 6.49 6.76
CA GLY A 32 4.78 6.00 8.04
C GLY A 32 5.15 4.51 7.99
N TRP A 33 5.87 4.09 6.94
CA TRP A 33 6.44 2.76 6.87
C TRP A 33 7.41 2.51 8.03
N ASN A 34 7.20 1.45 8.79
CA ASN A 34 8.04 1.08 9.94
C ASN A 34 8.94 -0.14 9.70
N GLY A 35 8.97 -0.68 8.48
CA GLY A 35 9.65 -1.93 8.14
C GLY A 35 8.72 -3.15 8.03
N GLU A 36 7.50 -3.06 8.54
CA GLU A 36 6.50 -4.13 8.51
C GLU A 36 5.15 -3.68 7.93
N GLU A 37 4.70 -2.48 8.28
CA GLU A 37 3.43 -1.91 7.86
C GLU A 37 3.47 -0.39 7.72
N TYR A 38 2.46 0.15 7.05
CA TYR A 38 2.22 1.59 6.99
C TYR A 38 1.27 1.98 8.13
N CYS A 39 1.76 2.78 9.06
CA CYS A 39 1.01 3.13 10.28
C CYS A 39 0.15 4.40 10.13
N ARG A 40 0.23 5.09 8.99
CA ARG A 40 -0.51 6.33 8.72
C ARG A 40 -1.11 6.30 7.32
N CYS A 41 -2.21 5.57 7.17
CA CYS A 41 -2.95 5.49 5.92
C CYS A 41 -4.26 6.27 6.00
N TRP A 42 -4.67 6.89 4.90
CA TRP A 42 -5.94 7.62 4.81
C TRP A 42 -6.56 7.51 3.41
N LYS A 43 -7.89 7.60 3.34
CA LYS A 43 -8.60 7.76 2.06
C LYS A 43 -8.30 9.13 1.48
N CYS A 44 -7.89 9.18 0.22
CA CYS A 44 -7.41 10.40 -0.40
C CYS A 44 -8.12 10.74 -1.72
N ASN A 45 -7.95 11.99 -2.14
CA ASN A 45 -8.33 12.48 -3.46
C ASN A 45 -7.26 12.13 -4.51
N GLU A 46 -7.35 12.70 -5.71
CA GLU A 46 -6.42 12.41 -6.81
C GLU A 46 -5.00 12.91 -6.57
N ASP A 47 -4.85 13.92 -5.71
CA ASP A 47 -3.57 14.53 -5.38
C ASP A 47 -2.90 13.88 -4.15
N GLY A 48 -3.57 12.94 -3.46
CA GLY A 48 -3.10 12.27 -2.24
C GLY A 48 -3.51 12.93 -0.92
N TYR A 49 -4.25 14.04 -0.96
CA TYR A 49 -4.75 14.70 0.25
C TYR A 49 -5.99 13.98 0.81
N GLU A 50 -6.20 14.08 2.12
CA GLU A 50 -7.38 13.52 2.80
C GLU A 50 -8.68 13.92 2.08
N LYS A 51 -9.50 12.92 1.75
CA LYS A 51 -10.77 13.13 1.06
C LYS A 51 -11.80 13.82 1.96
N GLU A 52 -11.75 13.51 3.25
CA GLU A 52 -12.67 14.03 4.27
C GLU A 52 -11.86 14.51 5.47
N LYS A 53 -12.11 15.77 5.88
CA LYS A 53 -11.40 16.38 7.00
C LYS A 53 -11.75 15.66 8.30
N GLY A 54 -10.73 15.09 8.96
CA GLY A 54 -10.91 14.32 10.21
C GLY A 54 -11.21 12.84 10.00
N SER A 55 -10.93 12.30 8.81
CA SER A 55 -10.94 10.85 8.61
C SER A 55 -9.88 10.20 9.51
N THR A 56 -10.25 9.18 10.28
CA THR A 56 -9.32 8.49 11.17
C THR A 56 -8.27 7.77 10.34
N SER A 57 -6.99 8.02 10.64
CA SER A 57 -5.89 7.25 10.04
C SER A 57 -5.97 5.78 10.47
N PHE A 58 -5.63 4.87 9.57
CA PHE A 58 -5.58 3.43 9.83
C PHE A 58 -4.25 2.84 9.41
N CYS A 59 -4.00 1.58 9.78
CA CYS A 59 -2.77 0.88 9.46
C CYS A 59 -3.01 -0.14 8.33
N LEU A 60 -2.07 -0.24 7.40
CA LEU A 60 -2.10 -1.23 6.32
C LEU A 60 -0.81 -2.04 6.29
N LYS A 61 -0.93 -3.36 6.41
CA LYS A 61 0.19 -4.29 6.29
C LYS A 61 0.23 -4.87 4.87
N PRO A 62 1.30 -4.63 4.08
CA PRO A 62 1.40 -5.20 2.73
C PRO A 62 1.49 -6.73 2.77
N LYS A 63 0.98 -7.34 1.71
CA LYS A 63 1.08 -8.77 1.43
C LYS A 63 1.86 -8.98 0.16
N TYR A 64 2.74 -9.97 0.21
CA TYR A 64 3.63 -10.32 -0.87
C TYR A 64 3.49 -11.81 -1.20
N GLU A 65 3.68 -12.13 -2.47
CA GLU A 65 3.86 -13.49 -2.95
C GLU A 65 5.18 -13.59 -3.74
N PRO A 66 5.80 -14.78 -3.81
CA PRO A 66 6.96 -14.99 -4.67
C PRO A 66 6.59 -14.70 -6.14
N ASP A 67 7.39 -13.87 -6.78
CA ASP A 67 7.22 -13.49 -8.19
C ASP A 67 8.15 -14.31 -9.09
N SER A 68 9.38 -14.55 -8.62
CA SER A 68 10.31 -15.46 -9.28
C SER A 68 11.05 -16.31 -8.25
N ILE A 69 11.30 -17.56 -8.65
CA ILE A 69 12.00 -18.56 -7.85
C ILE A 69 13.13 -19.12 -8.72
N ASP A 70 14.31 -19.26 -8.13
CA ASP A 70 15.42 -19.99 -8.75
C ASP A 70 15.06 -21.48 -8.81
N GLU A 71 14.96 -22.03 -10.03
CA GLU A 71 14.55 -23.42 -10.22
C GLU A 71 15.58 -24.45 -9.73
N GLU A 72 16.85 -24.07 -9.57
CA GLU A 72 17.93 -24.95 -9.12
C GLU A 72 17.99 -25.02 -7.60
N THR A 73 17.89 -23.87 -6.93
CA THR A 73 18.03 -23.77 -5.47
C THR A 73 16.70 -23.76 -4.72
N GLY A 74 15.60 -23.40 -5.40
CA GLY A 74 14.30 -23.15 -4.78
C GLY A 74 14.22 -21.82 -4.02
N GLU A 75 15.22 -20.94 -4.14
CA GLU A 75 15.24 -19.63 -3.46
C GLU A 75 14.34 -18.62 -4.16
N VAL A 76 13.61 -17.81 -3.38
CA VAL A 76 12.80 -16.71 -3.91
C VAL A 76 13.70 -15.54 -4.29
N LEU A 77 13.70 -15.18 -5.57
CA LEU A 77 14.54 -14.11 -6.13
C LEU A 77 13.85 -12.74 -6.08
N SER A 78 12.53 -12.71 -6.25
CA SER A 78 11.72 -11.49 -6.18
C SER A 78 10.37 -11.73 -5.51
N TRP A 79 9.82 -10.66 -4.94
CA TRP A 79 8.51 -10.64 -4.30
C TRP A 79 7.61 -9.62 -5.00
N ASN A 80 6.38 -10.01 -5.31
CA ASN A 80 5.36 -9.12 -5.84
C ASN A 80 4.40 -8.70 -4.71
N ARG A 81 4.10 -7.40 -4.61
CA ARG A 81 3.12 -6.88 -3.65
C ARG A 81 1.73 -7.05 -4.24
N ILE A 82 0.89 -7.85 -3.59
CA ILE A 82 -0.43 -8.24 -4.15
C ILE A 82 -1.62 -7.53 -3.49
N GLY A 83 -1.40 -6.96 -2.31
CA GLY A 83 -2.50 -6.48 -1.50
C GLY A 83 -2.08 -6.00 -0.13
N PHE A 84 -3.09 -5.69 0.68
CA PHE A 84 -2.91 -5.23 2.06
C PHE A 84 -3.89 -5.91 3.01
N GLU A 85 -3.48 -6.05 4.26
CA GLU A 85 -4.37 -6.30 5.39
C GLU A 85 -4.67 -5.01 6.13
N LEU A 86 -5.95 -4.75 6.38
CA LEU A 86 -6.36 -3.70 7.29
C LEU A 86 -6.02 -4.10 8.73
N LYS A 87 -5.28 -3.23 9.42
CA LYS A 87 -4.97 -3.36 10.85
C LYS A 87 -5.71 -2.25 11.59
N MET A 88 -6.54 -2.65 12.54
CA MET A 88 -7.32 -1.76 13.42
C MET A 88 -6.60 -1.59 14.76
#